data_AF-A0A3D3ZLQ1-F1
#
_entry.id   AF-A0A3D3ZLQ1-F1
#
_cell.length_a   1.000
_cell.length_b   1.000
_cell.length_c   1.000
_cell.angle_alpha   90.00
_cell.angle_beta   90.00
_cell.angle_gamma   90.00
#
_symmetry.space_group_name_H-M   'P 1'
#
loop_
_entity.id
_entity.type
_entity.pdbx_description
1 polymer ?
#
loop_
_entity_poly.entity_id
_entity_poly.type
_entity_poly.pdbx_seq_one_letter_code
_entity_poly.pdbx_strand_id
1 'polypeptide(L)' 'MDRPSSHFRVGVDIGGTFTDLVVFNDDTGSFAVGKTLTTPRDPSQAIEALLR' A
#
# COMPACT_ATOMS: atom_id res chain seq x y z
N MET A 1 -26.46 -11.73 5.33
CA MET A 1 -25.20 -12.24 5.91
C MET A 1 -24.14 -11.21 5.56
N ASP A 2 -23.96 -10.20 6.40
CA ASP A 2 -22.85 -9.25 6.23
C ASP A 2 -21.55 -10.03 6.47
N ARG A 3 -20.66 -10.03 5.48
CA ARG A 3 -19.28 -10.45 5.72
C ARG A 3 -18.66 -9.35 6.60
N PRO A 4 -17.90 -9.68 7.66
CA PRO A 4 -17.13 -8.66 8.36
C PRO A 4 -16.28 -7.95 7.31
N SER A 5 -16.46 -6.64 7.18
CA SER A 5 -15.61 -5.82 6.34
C SER A 5 -14.22 -5.85 6.96
N SER A 6 -13.25 -6.49 6.29
CA SER A 6 -11.88 -6.45 6.76
C SER A 6 -11.37 -5.02 6.69
N HIS A 7 -11.01 -4.47 7.84
CA HIS A 7 -10.50 -3.10 7.94
C HIS A 7 -9.00 -3.13 7.63
N PHE A 8 -8.64 -2.58 6.47
CA PHE A 8 -7.24 -2.36 6.11
C PHE A 8 -6.88 -0.89 6.26
N ARG A 9 -5.72 -0.64 6.87
CA ARG A 9 -5.09 0.67 6.89
C ARG A 9 -3.89 0.65 5.96
N VAL A 10 -3.77 1.70 5.15
CA VAL A 10 -2.70 1.83 4.17
C VAL A 10 -1.90 3.10 4.46
N GLY A 11 -0.59 2.95 4.58
CA GLY A 11 0.37 4.05 4.63
C GLY A 11 1.14 4.12 3.31
N VAL A 12 1.29 5.32 2.77
CA VAL A 12 2.04 5.57 1.53
C VAL A 12 3.03 6.70 1.77
N ASP A 13 4.29 6.50 1.38
CA ASP A 13 5.33 7.54 1.34
C ASP A 13 5.91 7.63 -0.07
N ILE A 14 5.75 8.80 -0.70
CA ILE A 14 6.19 9.04 -2.09
C ILE A 14 7.44 9.91 -2.03
N GLY A 15 8.60 9.27 -2.22
CA GLY A 15 9.87 9.96 -2.38
C GLY A 15 10.20 10.27 -3.84
N GLY A 16 11.37 10.87 -4.08
CA GLY A 16 11.87 11.15 -5.43
C GLY A 16 12.37 9.90 -6.18
N THR A 17 13.00 8.97 -5.45
CA THR A 17 13.57 7.73 -6.02
C THR A 17 12.66 6.53 -5.80
N PHE A 18 12.12 6.39 -4.58
CA PHE A 18 11.31 5.24 -4.19
C PHE A 18 9.97 5.68 -3.62
N THR A 19 8.98 4.82 -3.83
CA THR A 19 7.67 4.88 -3.20
C THR A 19 7.52 3.67 -2.29
N ASP A 20 7.12 3.90 -1.05
CA ASP A 20 6.93 2.91 -0.01
C ASP A 20 5.44 2.73 0.31
N LEU A 21 5.02 1.48 0.48
CA LEU A 21 3.65 1.09 0.84
C LEU A 21 3.67 0.20 2.07
N VAL A 22 2.80 0.49 3.03
CA VAL A 22 2.51 -0.39 4.17
C VAL A 22 1.02 -0.69 4.18
N VAL A 23 0.66 -1.97 4.25
CA VAL A 23 -0.73 -2.43 4.39
C VAL A 23 -0.85 -3.15 5.72
N PHE A 24 -1.76 -2.69 6.57
CA PHE A 24 -2.03 -3.27 7.88
C PHE A 24 -3.47 -3.81 7.92
N ASN A 25 -3.63 -5.06 8.37
CA ASN A 25 -4.92 -5.70 8.59
C ASN A 25 -5.32 -5.54 10.07
N ASP A 26 -6.38 -4.79 10.35
CA ASP A 26 -6.85 -4.55 11.71
C ASP A 26 -7.43 -5.81 12.38
N ASP A 27 -7.94 -6.76 11.60
CA ASP A 27 -8.55 -7.99 12.13
C ASP A 27 -7.48 -8.97 12.62
N THR A 28 -6.34 -9.06 11.93
CA THR A 28 -5.29 -10.05 12.22
C THR A 28 -4.04 -9.43 12.84
N GLY A 29 -3.91 -8.10 12.83
CA GLY A 29 -2.70 -7.38 13.21
C GLY A 29 -1.51 -7.61 12.26
N SER A 30 -1.74 -8.27 11.12
CA SER A 30 -0.68 -8.57 10.15
C SER A 30 -0.37 -7.34 9.29
N PHE A 31 0.89 -7.21 8.87
CA PHE A 31 1.29 -6.16 7.94
C PHE A 31 2.14 -6.68 6.79
N ALA A 32 2.03 -6.01 5.65
CA ALA A 32 2.88 -6.18 4.49
C ALA A 32 3.54 -4.84 4.14
N VAL A 33 4.77 -4.91 3.62
CA VAL A 33 5.54 -3.73 3.20
C VAL A 33 6.02 -3.95 1.78
N GLY A 34 5.94 -2.91 0.96
CA GLY A 34 6.44 -2.89 -0.39
C GLY A 34 7.23 -1.61 -0.67
N LYS A 35 8.25 -1.71 -1.53
CA LYS A 35 9.06 -0.59 -2.01
C LYS A 35 9.27 -0.75 -3.50
N THR A 36 9.04 0.30 -4.27
CA THR A 36 9.30 0.33 -5.71
C THR A 36 9.89 1.67 -6.13
N LEU A 37 10.41 1.77 -7.35
CA LEU A 37 10.84 3.06 -7.90
C LEU A 37 9.63 3.99 -8.06
N THR A 38 9.79 5.26 -7.67
CA THR A 38 8.77 6.27 -7.89
C THR A 38 8.54 6.44 -9.39
N THR A 39 7.28 6.64 -9.77
CA THR A 39 6.86 7.09 -11.10
C THR A 39 6.49 8.57 -11.03
N PRO A 40 7.43 9.54 -11.19
CA PRO A 40 7.20 10.92 -10.77
C PRO A 40 6.12 11.64 -11.58
N ARG A 41 5.90 11.20 -12.83
CA ARG A 41 4.84 11.73 -13.69
C ARG A 41 3.45 11.28 -13.25
N ASP A 42 3.37 10.13 -12.59
CA ASP A 42 2.12 9.54 -12.13
C ASP A 42 2.40 8.55 -10.98
N PRO A 43 2.44 9.02 -9.73
CA PRO A 43 2.75 8.18 -8.58
C PRO A 43 1.76 7.03 -8.36
N SER A 44 0.55 7.09 -8.94
CA SER A 44 -0.43 6.02 -8.81
C SER A 44 0.06 4.69 -9.40
N GLN A 45 0.87 4.74 -10.46
CA GLN A 45 1.44 3.55 -11.09
C GLN A 45 2.40 2.80 -10.16
N ALA A 46 3.18 3.52 -9.34
CA ALA A 46 4.02 2.90 -8.32
C ALA A 46 3.17 2.19 -7.25
N ILE A 47 2.03 2.77 -6.85
CA ILE A 47 1.10 2.16 -5.90
C ILE A 47 0.44 0.92 -6.50
N GLU A 48 -0.05 1.01 -7.74
CA GLU A 48 -0.62 -0.14 -8.46
C GLU A 48 0.38 -1.30 -8.58
N ALA A 49 1.66 -1.00 -8.85
CA ALA A 49 2.71 -2.01 -8.94
C ALA A 49 2.96 -2.73 -7.60
N LEU A 50 2.75 -2.04 -6.47
CA LEU A 50 2.89 -2.61 -5.12
C LEU A 50 1.66 -3.38 -4.64
N LEU A 51 0.50 -3.20 -5.30
CA LEU A 51 -0.77 -3.88 -4.97
C LEU A 51 -1.05 -5.12 -5.84
N ARG A 52 -0.24 -5.38 -6.87
CA ARG A 52 -0.32 -6.57 -7.72
C ARG A 52 0.39 -7.76 -7.09
#